data_AF-A0A7K4NFA9-F1
#
_entry.id   AF-A0A7K4NFA9-F1
#
_cell.length_a   1.000
_cell.length_b   1.000
_cell.length_c   1.000
_cell.angle_alpha   90.00
_cell.angle_beta   90.00
_cell.angle_gamma   90.00
#
_symmetry.space_group_name_H-M   'P 1'
#
loop_
_entity.id
_entity.type
_entity.pdbx_description
1 polymer ?
#
loop_
_entity_poly.entity_id
_entity_poly.type
_entity_poly.pdbx_seq_one_letter_code
_entity_poly.pdbx_strand_id
1 'polypeptide(L)'
;MSSSYQASKLQIKDFTNLRFVSEAFVFGEAGAMLSDREKLILHFCCMTTIARLTGVEHRNHLMIKMIEDVRKHRCRSIALEDVHDLLEEVNEEMVSGKIMFQHLTDDVRWSMTGERPNKNTNWRDMR
;
A
#
# COMPACT_ATOMS: atom_id res chain seq x y z
N MET A 1 -15.14 31.84 -13.87
CA MET A 1 -14.10 30.82 -14.06
C MET A 1 -14.58 29.55 -13.36
N SER A 2 -15.00 28.58 -14.15
CA SER A 2 -15.42 27.25 -13.68
C SER A 2 -14.19 26.35 -13.60
N SER A 3 -13.95 25.73 -12.44
CA SER A 3 -13.83 24.28 -12.35
C SER A 3 -13.73 23.89 -10.89
N SER A 4 -14.71 23.09 -10.50
CA SER A 4 -14.95 22.47 -9.21
C SER A 4 -13.78 21.56 -8.78
N TYR A 5 -12.92 22.03 -7.90
CA TYR A 5 -12.15 21.16 -7.01
C TYR A 5 -13.04 20.75 -5.83
N GLN A 6 -14.14 20.06 -6.11
CA GLN A 6 -14.79 19.21 -5.10
C GLN A 6 -13.92 17.96 -5.00
N ALA A 7 -12.79 18.08 -4.31
CA ALA A 7 -12.15 16.92 -3.72
C ALA A 7 -13.15 16.39 -2.67
N SER A 8 -13.95 15.41 -3.06
CA SER A 8 -14.87 14.71 -2.18
C SER A 8 -14.09 14.32 -0.92
N LYS A 9 -14.45 14.92 0.21
CA LYS A 9 -13.91 14.58 1.53
C LYS A 9 -14.35 13.15 1.84
N LEU A 10 -13.65 12.14 1.34
CA LEU A 10 -13.80 10.77 1.82
C LEU A 10 -13.41 10.79 3.31
N GLN A 11 -14.39 10.57 4.16
CA GLN A 11 -14.16 10.48 5.59
C GLN A 11 -13.56 9.11 5.87
N ILE A 12 -12.61 9.01 6.79
CA ILE A 12 -11.97 7.75 7.21
C ILE A 12 -13.02 6.70 7.64
N LYS A 13 -14.21 7.15 8.05
CA LYS A 13 -15.38 6.32 8.41
C LYS A 13 -15.99 5.58 7.21
N ASP A 14 -15.83 6.08 5.99
CA ASP A 14 -16.39 5.48 4.77
C ASP A 14 -15.66 4.19 4.37
N PHE A 15 -14.48 3.95 4.93
CA PHE A 15 -13.68 2.75 4.70
C PHE A 15 -13.96 1.60 5.68
N THR A 16 -14.92 1.76 6.61
CA THR A 16 -15.27 0.73 7.60
C THR A 16 -15.81 -0.54 6.97
N ASN A 17 -16.28 -0.49 5.72
CA ASN A 17 -16.63 -1.66 4.93
C ASN A 17 -15.67 -1.82 3.75
N LEU A 18 -14.55 -2.49 4.00
CA LEU A 18 -13.51 -2.76 3.00
C LEU A 18 -14.06 -3.45 1.73
N ARG A 19 -15.09 -4.29 1.83
CA ARG A 19 -15.81 -4.84 0.66
C ARG A 19 -16.38 -3.75 -0.26
N PHE A 20 -16.95 -2.70 0.34
CA PHE A 20 -17.47 -1.53 -0.37
C PHE A 20 -16.35 -0.73 -1.03
N VAL A 21 -15.13 -0.72 -0.46
CA VAL A 21 -13.95 -0.07 -1.06
C VAL A 21 -13.51 -0.80 -2.32
N SER A 22 -13.54 -2.14 -2.34
CA SER A 22 -13.23 -2.93 -3.54
C SER A 22 -14.25 -2.70 -4.67
N GLU A 23 -15.54 -2.56 -4.32
CA GLU A 23 -16.61 -2.24 -5.28
C GLU A 23 -16.56 -0.77 -5.73
N ALA A 24 -16.28 0.16 -4.82
CA ALA A 24 -16.23 1.60 -5.06
C ALA A 24 -14.93 2.11 -5.72
N PHE A 25 -13.86 1.31 -5.74
CA PHE A 25 -12.67 1.58 -6.56
C PHE A 25 -12.99 1.34 -8.05
N VAL A 26 -13.93 2.08 -8.60
CA VAL A 26 -14.07 2.22 -10.05
C VAL A 26 -12.99 3.20 -10.47
N PHE A 27 -11.86 2.68 -10.96
CA PHE A 27 -10.89 3.55 -11.58
C PHE A 27 -11.55 4.24 -12.78
N GLY A 28 -11.38 5.56 -12.89
CA GLY A 28 -11.73 6.28 -14.12
C GLY A 28 -10.91 5.81 -15.32
N GLU A 29 -10.95 6.53 -16.44
CA GLU A 29 -10.25 6.14 -17.69
C GLU A 29 -8.79 5.71 -17.49
N ALA A 30 -8.07 6.34 -16.55
CA ALA A 30 -6.69 5.99 -16.21
C ALA A 30 -6.50 4.54 -15.72
N GLY A 31 -7.44 3.98 -14.96
CA GLY A 31 -7.33 2.57 -14.54
C GLY A 31 -7.86 1.58 -15.56
N ALA A 32 -8.60 2.03 -16.58
CA ALA A 32 -8.90 1.19 -17.73
C ALA A 32 -7.63 0.87 -18.54
N MET A 33 -6.63 1.77 -18.51
CA MET A 33 -5.34 1.60 -19.19
C MET A 33 -4.36 0.68 -18.45
N LEU A 34 -4.64 0.29 -17.20
CA LEU A 34 -3.77 -0.60 -16.43
C LEU A 34 -3.99 -2.06 -16.85
N SER A 35 -2.90 -2.82 -16.93
CA SER A 35 -2.95 -4.29 -17.00
C SER A 35 -3.57 -4.88 -15.73
N ASP A 36 -4.05 -6.11 -15.81
CA ASP A 36 -4.63 -6.80 -14.66
C ASP A 36 -3.62 -6.93 -13.50
N ARG A 37 -2.32 -7.11 -13.82
CA ARG A 37 -1.23 -7.15 -12.83
C ARG A 37 -1.13 -5.81 -12.09
N GLU A 38 -1.08 -4.70 -12.82
CA GLU A 38 -0.98 -3.36 -12.23
C GLU A 38 -2.23 -3.01 -11.40
N LYS A 39 -3.42 -3.38 -11.87
CA LYS A 39 -4.68 -3.22 -11.12
C LYS A 39 -4.63 -4.00 -9.81
N LEU A 40 -4.12 -5.22 -9.83
CA LEU A 40 -4.05 -6.07 -8.64
C LEU A 40 -3.09 -5.48 -7.59
N ILE A 41 -1.91 -5.04 -8.02
CA ILE A 41 -0.92 -4.37 -7.16
C ILE A 41 -1.56 -3.12 -6.53
N LEU A 42 -2.20 -2.29 -7.34
CA LEU A 42 -2.81 -1.04 -6.87
C LEU A 42 -3.92 -1.30 -5.84
N HIS A 43 -4.82 -2.23 -6.12
CA HIS A 43 -5.84 -2.65 -5.17
C HIS A 43 -5.20 -3.15 -3.86
N PHE A 44 -4.21 -4.04 -3.95
CA PHE A 44 -3.55 -4.60 -2.77
C PHE A 44 -2.89 -3.52 -1.88
N CYS A 45 -2.14 -2.60 -2.48
CA CYS A 45 -1.48 -1.51 -1.76
C CYS A 45 -2.50 -0.57 -1.09
N CYS A 46 -3.58 -0.20 -1.79
CA CYS A 46 -4.64 0.63 -1.24
C CYS A 46 -5.36 -0.08 -0.08
N MET A 47 -5.77 -1.34 -0.26
CA MET A 47 -6.44 -2.13 0.77
C MET A 47 -5.57 -2.30 2.02
N THR A 48 -4.28 -2.63 1.85
CA THR A 48 -3.31 -2.78 2.94
C THR A 48 -3.15 -1.48 3.73
N THR A 49 -3.06 -0.35 3.02
CA THR A 49 -2.95 0.98 3.64
C THR A 49 -4.22 1.33 4.42
N ILE A 50 -5.39 1.11 3.82
CA ILE A 50 -6.68 1.37 4.46
C ILE A 50 -6.84 0.51 5.71
N ALA A 51 -6.61 -0.80 5.62
CA ALA A 51 -6.71 -1.71 6.77
C ALA A 51 -5.75 -1.33 7.92
N ARG A 52 -4.56 -0.82 7.59
CA ARG A 52 -3.63 -0.27 8.59
C ARG A 52 -4.17 0.99 9.26
N LEU A 53 -4.70 1.93 8.48
CA LEU A 53 -5.21 3.21 8.98
C LEU A 53 -6.53 3.10 9.76
N THR A 54 -7.41 2.18 9.38
CA THR A 54 -8.71 1.99 10.01
C THR A 54 -8.67 1.10 11.25
N GLY A 55 -7.54 0.44 11.52
CA GLY A 55 -7.39 -0.38 12.72
C GLY A 55 -8.10 -1.73 12.67
N VAL A 56 -8.66 -2.13 11.53
CA VAL A 56 -9.51 -3.34 11.38
C VAL A 56 -8.86 -4.59 11.99
N GLU A 57 -9.65 -5.38 12.73
CA GLU A 57 -9.22 -6.67 13.28
C GLU A 57 -9.16 -7.76 12.21
N HIS A 58 -8.39 -8.84 12.44
CA HIS A 58 -8.26 -9.97 11.51
C HIS A 58 -7.86 -9.60 10.05
N ARG A 59 -6.99 -8.59 9.91
CA ARG A 59 -6.58 -8.01 8.60
C ARG A 59 -6.17 -9.03 7.57
N ASN A 60 -5.38 -10.05 7.96
CA ASN A 60 -4.88 -11.04 7.01
C ASN A 60 -6.01 -11.82 6.34
N HIS A 61 -7.00 -12.25 7.13
CA HIS A 61 -8.13 -13.02 6.62
C HIS A 61 -9.03 -12.17 5.71
N LEU A 62 -9.21 -10.89 6.09
CA LEU A 62 -9.94 -9.93 5.27
C LEU A 62 -9.20 -9.63 3.95
N MET A 63 -7.89 -9.41 3.98
CA MET A 63 -7.10 -9.13 2.78
C MET A 63 -7.11 -10.31 1.79
N ILE A 64 -7.00 -11.55 2.27
CA ILE A 64 -7.09 -12.75 1.42
C ILE A 64 -8.45 -12.81 0.71
N LYS A 65 -9.55 -12.60 1.44
CA LYS A 65 -10.89 -12.64 0.83
C LYS A 65 -11.07 -11.53 -0.20
N MET A 66 -10.54 -10.34 0.08
CA MET A 66 -10.66 -9.20 -0.82
C MET A 66 -9.83 -9.34 -2.08
N ILE A 67 -8.59 -9.86 -1.98
CA ILE A 67 -7.74 -10.04 -3.16
C ILE A 67 -8.33 -11.11 -4.09
N GLU A 68 -8.94 -12.15 -3.54
CA GLU A 68 -9.70 -13.12 -4.35
C GLU A 68 -10.88 -12.48 -5.08
N ASP A 69 -11.65 -11.62 -4.39
CA ASP A 69 -12.77 -10.91 -5.00
C ASP A 69 -12.30 -9.96 -6.10
N VAL A 70 -11.21 -9.22 -5.89
CA VAL A 70 -10.60 -8.35 -6.92
C VAL A 70 -10.15 -9.19 -8.11
N ARG A 71 -9.45 -10.30 -7.89
CA ARG A 71 -9.00 -11.19 -8.97
C ARG A 71 -10.17 -11.72 -9.79
N LYS A 72 -11.20 -12.29 -9.13
CA LYS A 72 -12.37 -12.90 -9.80
C LYS A 72 -13.17 -11.88 -10.63
N HIS A 73 -13.31 -10.65 -10.15
CA HIS A 73 -14.21 -9.67 -10.79
C HIS A 73 -13.49 -8.66 -11.68
N ARG A 74 -12.20 -8.36 -11.43
CA ARG A 74 -11.46 -7.27 -12.07
C ARG A 74 -10.18 -7.72 -12.76
N CYS A 75 -9.44 -8.67 -12.20
CA CYS A 75 -8.13 -9.12 -12.71
C CYS A 75 -8.20 -10.59 -13.19
N ARG A 76 -9.07 -10.85 -14.17
CA ARG A 76 -9.45 -12.22 -14.57
C ARG A 76 -8.34 -12.96 -15.32
N SER A 77 -7.33 -12.25 -15.83
CA SER A 77 -6.20 -12.88 -16.53
C SER A 77 -5.15 -13.48 -15.60
N ILE A 78 -5.22 -13.22 -14.29
CA ILE A 78 -4.24 -13.69 -13.31
C ILE A 78 -4.72 -15.02 -12.73
N ALA A 79 -3.87 -16.06 -12.80
CA ALA A 79 -4.16 -17.35 -12.21
C ALA A 79 -4.10 -17.29 -10.67
N LEU A 80 -4.61 -18.30 -9.95
CA LEU A 80 -4.55 -18.26 -8.46
C LEU A 80 -3.13 -18.35 -7.95
N GLU A 81 -2.37 -19.17 -8.65
CA GLU A 81 -0.99 -19.51 -8.39
C GLU A 81 -0.13 -18.24 -8.53
N ASP A 82 -0.36 -17.47 -9.59
CA ASP A 82 0.37 -16.22 -9.87
C ASP A 82 0.06 -15.09 -8.88
N VAL A 83 -1.11 -15.10 -8.22
CA VAL A 83 -1.44 -14.06 -7.22
C VAL A 83 -0.50 -14.14 -6.03
N HIS A 84 -0.19 -15.34 -5.55
CA HIS A 84 0.68 -15.50 -4.39
C HIS A 84 2.06 -14.93 -4.65
N ASP A 85 2.66 -15.32 -5.78
CA ASP A 85 4.00 -14.88 -6.20
C ASP A 85 4.03 -13.35 -6.39
N LEU A 86 2.99 -12.79 -7.00
CA LEU A 86 2.88 -11.34 -7.15
C LEU A 86 2.80 -10.61 -5.80
N LEU A 87 2.05 -11.13 -4.84
CA LEU A 87 1.93 -10.52 -3.53
C LEU A 87 3.24 -10.62 -2.73
N GLU A 88 4.00 -11.70 -2.92
CA GLU A 88 5.33 -11.85 -2.35
C GLU A 88 6.30 -10.81 -2.91
N GLU A 89 6.36 -10.65 -4.24
CA GLU A 89 7.14 -9.59 -4.91
C GLU A 89 6.80 -8.19 -4.37
N VAL A 90 5.50 -7.87 -4.29
CA VAL A 90 5.05 -6.56 -3.78
C VAL A 90 5.45 -6.37 -2.32
N ASN A 91 5.36 -7.43 -1.50
CA ASN A 91 5.75 -7.34 -0.09
C ASN A 91 7.26 -7.09 0.07
N GLU A 92 8.10 -7.75 -0.71
CA GLU A 92 9.55 -7.50 -0.74
C GLU A 92 9.88 -6.06 -1.13
N GLU A 93 9.21 -5.54 -2.17
CA GLU A 93 9.38 -4.15 -2.60
C GLU A 93 8.92 -3.16 -1.54
N MET A 94 7.79 -3.43 -0.86
CA MET A 94 7.30 -2.59 0.24
C MET A 94 8.27 -2.55 1.43
N VAL A 95 8.88 -3.68 1.79
CA VAL A 95 9.89 -3.76 2.86
C VAL A 95 11.15 -2.99 2.46
N SER A 96 11.64 -3.21 1.24
CA SER A 96 12.82 -2.54 0.70
C SER A 96 12.61 -1.02 0.61
N GLY A 97 11.45 -0.59 0.12
CA GLY A 97 11.05 0.81 0.07
C GLY A 97 10.96 1.45 1.45
N LYS A 98 10.44 0.74 2.45
CA LYS A 98 10.43 1.21 3.85
C LYS A 98 11.85 1.45 4.37
N ILE A 99 12.78 0.53 4.13
CA ILE A 99 14.17 0.65 4.57
C ILE A 99 14.85 1.84 3.88
N MET A 100 14.69 1.97 2.56
CA MET A 100 15.22 3.09 1.81
C MET A 100 14.68 4.43 2.32
N PHE A 101 13.36 4.50 2.54
CA PHE A 101 12.72 5.72 3.06
C PHE A 101 13.22 6.07 4.46
N GLN A 102 13.46 5.07 5.31
CA GLN A 102 14.06 5.27 6.62
C GLN A 102 15.46 5.89 6.51
N HIS A 103 16.34 5.33 5.65
CA HIS A 103 17.68 5.89 5.42
C HIS A 103 17.63 7.33 4.92
N LEU A 104 16.78 7.63 3.94
CA LEU A 104 16.64 9.00 3.42
C LEU A 104 16.15 9.97 4.51
N THR A 105 15.18 9.56 5.32
CA THR A 105 14.64 10.39 6.41
C THR A 105 15.68 10.62 7.50
N ASP A 106 16.46 9.59 7.81
CA ASP A 106 17.55 9.62 8.79
C ASP A 106 18.69 10.54 8.33
N ASP A 107 19.08 10.48 7.06
CA ASP A 107 20.07 11.38 6.46
C ASP A 107 19.58 12.83 6.44
N VAL A 108 18.31 13.06 6.06
CA VAL A 108 17.70 14.39 6.11
C VAL A 108 17.70 14.92 7.54
N ARG A 109 17.29 14.11 8.52
CA ARG A 109 17.29 14.48 9.94
C ARG A 109 18.70 14.83 10.41
N TRP A 110 19.70 14.05 10.06
CA TRP A 110 21.09 14.33 10.41
C TRP A 110 21.56 15.65 9.80
N SER A 111 21.26 15.88 8.52
CA SER A 111 21.65 17.12 7.83
C SER A 111 21.07 18.39 8.48
N MET A 112 19.87 18.28 9.08
CA MET A 112 19.19 19.39 9.74
C MET A 112 19.59 19.57 11.20
N THR A 113 19.93 18.49 11.92
CA THR A 113 20.09 18.52 13.38
C THR A 113 21.51 18.27 13.85
N GLY A 114 22.38 17.73 13.01
CA GLY A 114 23.73 17.27 13.39
C GLY A 114 23.74 16.01 14.27
N GLU A 115 22.58 15.54 14.74
CA GLU A 115 22.47 14.33 15.55
C GLU A 115 22.47 13.08 14.67
N ARG A 116 23.36 12.13 14.97
CA ARG A 116 23.34 10.83 14.29
C ARG A 116 22.08 10.03 14.69
N PRO A 117 21.38 9.41 13.73
CA PRO A 117 20.20 8.58 13.99
C PRO A 117 20.51 7.38 14.92
N ASN A 118 21.72 6.82 14.82
CA ASN A 118 22.20 5.74 15.68
C ASN A 118 22.96 6.30 16.90
N LYS A 119 22.42 6.07 18.11
CA LYS A 119 23.07 6.40 19.40
C LYS A 119 23.99 5.29 19.93
N ASN A 120 23.99 4.10 19.31
CA ASN A 120 24.89 3.01 19.64
C ASN A 120 26.25 3.24 18.96
N THR A 121 26.98 4.25 19.45
CA THR A 121 28.33 4.62 19.01
C THR A 121 29.39 3.84 19.78
N ASN A 122 29.14 2.56 20.07
CA ASN A 122 30.16 1.74 20.72
C ASN A 122 31.14 1.23 19.65
N TRP A 123 32.18 2.01 19.39
CA TRP A 123 33.26 1.68 18.44
C TRP A 123 33.94 0.34 18.71
N ARG A 124 33.75 -0.25 19.90
CA ARG A 124 34.25 -1.58 20.27
C ARG A 124 33.52 -2.73 19.57
N ASP A 125 32.27 -2.56 19.17
CA ASP A 125 31.47 -3.62 18.52
C ASP A 125 31.72 -3.71 17.01
N MET A 126 32.54 -2.82 16.45
CA MET A 126 32.93 -2.78 15.04
C MET A 126 34.36 -3.31 14.76
N ARG A 127 35.03 -3.88 15.77
CA ARG A 127 36.37 -4.49 15.62
C ARG A 127 36.28 -6.00 15.43
#